data_AF-A0A4D8RDH0-F1
#
_entry.id   AF-A0A4D8RDH0-F1
#
_cell.length_a   1.000
_cell.length_b   1.000
_cell.length_c   1.000
_cell.angle_alpha   90.00
_cell.angle_beta   90.00
_cell.angle_gamma   90.00
#
_symmetry.space_group_name_H-M   'P 1'
#
loop_
_entity.id
_entity.type
_entity.pdbx_description
1 polymer ?
#
loop_
_entity_poly.entity_id
_entity_poly.type
_entity_poly.pdbx_seq_one_letter_code
_entity_poly.pdbx_strand_id
1 'polypeptide(L)'
;MATIEKSGPFQFRVKVRRNGVSETRTFESKREADEWARVMEGRITGDDYQDSRLAKKTTLVDACDWFEKNLDKSKPDFRNKLSKLKYWRESEFNFWSIASIRPAHLIQWRRIVLDEDNADCGEVAGPEAEVGPQTVVHRLNVLAQVYQHWSLAHDQVVSCPVTKGVRPSLPDGRNRRLDPHSDEHGQDEEARLLAAAAKSSRPWLVAAIIIAIETSMRQAELAGLTWGRVNLSAQYPYCDLPMTKNGKPRRVPLSTRAVHAFQSLLPEGVAGALGKRAVFPVETGRGIAHAFRDAVSDEAFPDLRWHDLRHEAVSRLFELTDLRDTEIMAITGHLRPEMLARYTHLRADRLGSRLPGGAMNPMSQFAGAP
;
A
#
# COMPACT_ATOMS: atom_id res chain seq x y z
N MET A 1 20.94 25.09 -40.24
CA MET A 1 20.89 26.55 -40.46
C MET A 1 19.45 27.00 -40.39
N ALA A 2 19.19 28.08 -39.67
CA ALA A 2 17.91 28.76 -39.65
C ALA A 2 17.67 29.50 -40.96
N THR A 3 16.52 29.27 -41.60
CA THR A 3 16.06 30.00 -42.79
C THR A 3 14.90 30.89 -42.38
N ILE A 4 14.94 32.17 -42.76
CA ILE A 4 13.88 33.14 -42.48
C ILE A 4 13.20 33.50 -43.80
N GLU A 5 11.94 33.10 -43.95
CA GLU A 5 11.10 33.39 -45.10
C GLU A 5 10.12 34.51 -44.75
N LYS A 6 10.04 35.55 -45.59
CA LYS A 6 9.02 36.60 -45.45
C LYS A 6 7.75 36.14 -46.18
N SER A 7 6.67 35.84 -45.44
CA SER A 7 5.41 35.35 -46.01
C SER A 7 4.35 36.45 -46.23
N GLY A 8 4.55 37.66 -45.69
CA GLY A 8 3.64 38.80 -45.84
C GLY A 8 4.12 40.07 -45.10
N PRO A 9 3.34 41.17 -45.09
CA PRO A 9 3.58 42.31 -44.23
C PRO A 9 3.52 41.84 -42.77
N PHE A 10 4.55 42.14 -41.97
CA PHE A 10 4.65 41.70 -40.56
C PHE A 10 4.51 40.18 -40.36
N GLN A 11 4.97 39.36 -41.32
CA GLN A 11 5.00 37.90 -41.16
C GLN A 11 6.35 37.33 -41.60
N PHE A 12 7.18 37.00 -40.61
CA PHE A 12 8.48 36.37 -40.76
C PHE A 12 8.42 34.94 -40.24
N ARG A 13 8.48 33.96 -41.14
CA ARG A 13 8.49 32.54 -40.81
C ARG A 13 9.93 32.06 -40.68
N VAL A 14 10.31 31.63 -39.49
CA VAL A 14 11.62 31.04 -39.20
C VAL A 14 11.50 29.53 -39.25
N LYS A 15 12.36 28.86 -40.02
CA LYS A 15 12.53 27.41 -40.06
C LYS A 15 13.93 27.07 -39.57
N VAL A 16 14.07 26.39 -38.44
CA VAL A 16 15.36 25.91 -37.93
C VAL A 16 15.46 24.41 -38.20
N ARG A 17 16.44 24.00 -39.01
CA ARG A 17 16.76 22.59 -39.28
C ARG A 17 18.20 22.30 -38.86
N ARG A 18 18.39 21.43 -37.86
CA ARG A 18 19.70 21.01 -37.36
C ARG A 18 19.58 19.71 -36.56
N ASN A 19 20.55 18.80 -36.68
CA ASN A 19 20.60 17.51 -35.97
C ASN A 19 19.30 16.67 -36.03
N GLY A 20 18.62 16.65 -37.19
CA GLY A 20 17.36 15.90 -37.36
C GLY A 20 16.10 16.60 -36.81
N VAL A 21 16.25 17.69 -36.06
CA VAL A 21 15.15 18.51 -35.53
C VAL A 21 14.74 19.58 -36.54
N SER A 22 13.43 19.74 -36.76
CA SER A 22 12.85 20.79 -37.61
C SER A 22 11.78 21.58 -36.85
N GLU A 23 12.11 22.82 -36.49
CA GLU A 23 11.23 23.77 -35.81
C GLU A 23 10.78 24.88 -36.76
N THR A 24 9.52 25.29 -36.68
CA THR A 24 8.99 26.39 -37.50
C THR A 24 8.09 27.28 -36.67
N ARG A 25 8.34 28.59 -36.70
CA ARG A 25 7.53 29.60 -35.99
C ARG A 25 7.43 30.88 -36.81
N THR A 26 6.32 31.59 -36.68
CA THR A 26 6.08 32.87 -37.37
C THR A 26 6.12 34.02 -36.36
N PHE A 27 6.73 35.13 -36.73
CA PHE A 27 6.89 36.35 -35.93
C PHE A 27 6.44 37.59 -36.70
N GLU A 28 6.09 38.64 -35.97
CA GLU A 28 5.65 39.92 -36.56
C GLU A 28 6.83 40.81 -36.95
N SER A 29 7.96 40.68 -36.24
CA SER A 29 9.19 41.44 -36.48
C SER A 29 10.35 40.56 -36.93
N LYS A 30 11.15 41.08 -37.86
CA LYS A 30 12.40 40.42 -38.30
C LYS A 30 13.39 40.26 -37.15
N ARG A 31 13.45 41.23 -36.24
CA ARG A 31 14.38 41.20 -35.09
C ARG A 31 14.06 40.05 -34.14
N GLU A 32 12.77 39.82 -33.86
CA GLU A 32 12.31 38.72 -33.02
C GLU A 32 12.54 37.36 -33.68
N ALA A 33 12.35 37.29 -35.00
CA ALA A 33 12.66 36.11 -35.79
C ALA A 33 14.15 35.73 -35.72
N ASP A 34 15.05 36.71 -35.88
CA ASP A 34 16.51 36.52 -35.79
C ASP A 34 16.95 36.10 -34.37
N GLU A 35 16.41 36.74 -33.33
CA GLU A 35 16.75 36.43 -31.93
C GLU A 35 16.26 35.03 -31.53
N TRP A 36 15.03 34.66 -31.92
CA TRP A 36 14.50 33.32 -31.69
C TRP A 36 15.31 32.25 -32.45
N ALA A 37 15.71 32.52 -33.71
CA ALA A 37 16.55 31.61 -34.48
C ALA A 37 17.88 31.32 -33.76
N ARG A 38 18.54 32.37 -33.24
CA ARG A 38 19.81 32.25 -32.52
C ARG A 38 19.68 31.47 -31.21
N VAL A 39 18.63 31.74 -30.42
CA VAL A 39 18.35 31.01 -29.17
C VAL A 39 18.06 29.53 -29.47
N MET A 40 17.27 29.25 -30.50
CA MET A 40 16.92 27.87 -30.88
C MET A 40 18.11 27.09 -31.43
N GLU A 41 18.93 27.69 -32.29
CA GLU A 41 20.16 27.06 -32.76
C GLU A 41 21.13 26.78 -31.61
N GLY A 42 21.24 27.70 -30.64
CA GLY A 42 22.01 27.49 -29.40
C GLY A 42 21.50 26.31 -28.58
N ARG A 43 20.17 26.21 -28.37
CA ARG A 43 19.54 25.10 -27.65
C ARG A 43 19.71 23.75 -28.35
N ILE A 44 19.59 23.69 -29.68
CA ILE A 44 19.80 22.45 -30.45
C ILE A 44 21.29 22.06 -30.46
N THR A 45 22.20 23.04 -30.42
CA THR A 45 23.65 22.76 -30.41
C THR A 45 24.14 22.33 -29.03
N GLY A 46 23.54 22.82 -27.95
CA GLY A 46 23.90 22.47 -26.58
C GLY A 46 23.26 21.19 -26.04
N ASP A 47 22.62 20.36 -26.89
CA ASP A 47 21.81 19.19 -26.51
C ASP A 47 20.62 19.48 -25.55
N ASP A 48 20.30 20.75 -25.28
CA ASP A 48 19.21 21.20 -24.38
C ASP A 48 17.83 21.28 -25.05
N TYR A 49 17.71 20.93 -26.33
CA TYR A 49 16.44 21.00 -27.03
C TYR A 49 15.57 19.77 -26.75
N GLN A 50 14.46 19.98 -26.04
CA GLN A 50 13.42 18.97 -25.80
C GLN A 50 12.17 19.33 -26.60
N ASP A 51 11.77 18.46 -27.55
CA ASP A 51 10.45 18.59 -28.18
C ASP A 51 9.37 18.30 -27.13
N SER A 52 8.50 19.28 -26.91
CA SER A 52 7.39 19.22 -25.95
C SER A 52 6.05 19.49 -26.62
N ARG A 53 6.01 19.53 -27.96
CA ARG A 53 4.78 19.87 -28.69
C ARG A 53 3.68 18.84 -28.48
N LEU A 54 4.04 17.56 -28.47
CA LEU A 54 3.08 16.49 -28.24
C LEU A 54 2.52 16.59 -26.82
N ALA A 55 3.39 16.75 -25.82
CA ALA A 55 3.00 16.90 -24.43
C ALA A 55 2.09 18.13 -24.18
N LYS A 56 2.33 19.23 -24.91
CA LYS A 56 1.47 20.44 -24.86
C LYS A 56 0.09 20.24 -25.46
N LYS A 57 -0.05 19.33 -26.44
CA LYS A 57 -1.33 19.00 -27.08
C LYS A 57 -2.10 17.93 -26.32
N THR A 58 -1.40 16.99 -25.70
CA THR A 58 -2.02 15.88 -24.97
C THR A 58 -2.60 16.37 -23.65
N THR A 59 -3.90 16.16 -23.47
CA THR A 59 -4.58 16.43 -22.20
C THR A 59 -4.33 15.31 -21.20
N LEU A 60 -4.61 15.57 -19.91
CA LEU A 60 -4.52 14.53 -18.89
C LEU A 60 -5.48 13.37 -19.17
N VAL A 61 -6.69 13.66 -19.66
CA VAL A 61 -7.66 12.62 -20.06
C VAL A 61 -7.08 11.74 -21.15
N ASP A 62 -6.51 12.33 -22.21
CA ASP A 62 -5.90 11.58 -23.31
C ASP A 62 -4.76 10.68 -22.81
N ALA A 63 -3.92 11.20 -21.90
CA ALA A 63 -2.83 10.44 -21.31
C ALA A 63 -3.34 9.28 -20.43
N CYS A 64 -4.42 9.49 -19.67
CA CYS A 64 -5.05 8.45 -18.87
C CYS A 64 -5.70 7.37 -19.72
N ASP A 65 -6.42 7.75 -20.78
CA ASP A 65 -7.06 6.81 -21.71
C ASP A 65 -6.02 6.00 -22.49
N TRP A 66 -4.93 6.66 -22.92
CA TRP A 66 -3.78 5.97 -23.50
C TRP A 66 -3.18 4.97 -22.51
N PHE A 67 -2.95 5.38 -21.27
CA PHE A 67 -2.38 4.50 -20.25
C PHE A 67 -3.29 3.30 -19.94
N GLU A 68 -4.60 3.51 -19.85
CA GLU A 68 -5.60 2.46 -19.65
C GLU A 68 -5.54 1.39 -20.74
N LYS A 69 -5.42 1.81 -22.02
CA LYS A 69 -5.29 0.90 -23.17
C LYS A 69 -4.02 0.05 -23.11
N ASN A 70 -2.95 0.60 -22.54
CA ASN A 70 -1.64 -0.06 -22.42
C ASN A 70 -1.46 -0.81 -21.10
N LEU A 71 -2.48 -0.84 -20.22
CA LEU A 71 -2.42 -1.62 -18.99
C LEU A 71 -2.61 -3.10 -19.26
N ASP A 72 -1.75 -3.90 -18.65
CA ASP A 72 -1.92 -5.36 -18.59
C ASP A 72 -3.13 -5.72 -17.72
N LYS A 73 -4.21 -6.14 -18.39
CA LYS A 73 -5.49 -6.53 -17.80
C LYS A 73 -5.41 -7.80 -16.96
N SER A 74 -4.38 -8.62 -17.16
CA SER A 74 -4.17 -9.85 -16.38
C SER A 74 -3.73 -9.55 -14.95
N LYS A 75 -3.17 -8.36 -14.70
CA LYS A 75 -2.65 -8.00 -13.38
C LYS A 75 -3.79 -7.87 -12.36
N PRO A 76 -3.70 -8.49 -11.18
CA PRO A 76 -4.75 -8.41 -10.16
C PRO A 76 -4.97 -7.01 -9.57
N ASP A 77 -4.11 -6.03 -9.89
CA ASP A 77 -4.26 -4.63 -9.49
C ASP A 77 -4.94 -3.75 -10.55
N PHE A 78 -5.29 -4.33 -11.70
CA PHE A 78 -5.89 -3.61 -12.82
C PHE A 78 -7.13 -2.80 -12.41
N ARG A 79 -8.09 -3.42 -11.70
CA ARG A 79 -9.32 -2.75 -11.24
C ARG A 79 -9.03 -1.58 -10.30
N ASN A 80 -8.05 -1.72 -9.42
CA ASN A 80 -7.66 -0.65 -8.50
C ASN A 80 -7.04 0.55 -9.24
N LYS A 81 -6.23 0.29 -10.27
CA LYS A 81 -5.66 1.34 -11.13
C LYS A 81 -6.74 2.03 -11.94
N LEU A 82 -7.68 1.28 -12.51
CA LEU A 82 -8.80 1.81 -13.28
C LEU A 82 -9.62 2.82 -12.48
N SER A 83 -9.97 2.50 -11.23
CA SER A 83 -10.68 3.43 -10.34
C SER A 83 -9.92 4.74 -10.11
N LYS A 84 -8.58 4.71 -10.05
CA LYS A 84 -7.74 5.90 -9.86
C LYS A 84 -7.57 6.69 -11.16
N LEU A 85 -7.53 6.02 -12.31
CA LEU A 85 -7.57 6.68 -13.62
C LEU A 85 -8.89 7.39 -13.84
N LYS A 86 -10.01 6.76 -13.46
CA LYS A 86 -11.33 7.39 -13.50
C LYS A 86 -11.34 8.68 -12.68
N TYR A 87 -10.80 8.65 -11.45
CA TYR A 87 -10.66 9.86 -10.63
C TYR A 87 -9.89 10.98 -11.35
N TRP A 88 -8.73 10.70 -11.94
CA TRP A 88 -7.96 11.73 -12.65
C TRP A 88 -8.65 12.25 -13.91
N ARG A 89 -9.45 11.43 -14.60
CA ARG A 89 -10.28 11.85 -15.75
C ARG A 89 -11.42 12.79 -15.35
N GLU A 90 -11.93 12.65 -14.13
CA GLU A 90 -13.01 13.48 -13.58
C GLU A 90 -12.48 14.66 -12.74
N SER A 91 -11.16 14.75 -12.54
CA SER A 91 -10.53 15.81 -11.75
C SER A 91 -10.53 17.16 -12.46
N GLU A 92 -10.23 18.23 -11.71
CA GLU A 92 -10.05 19.60 -12.23
C GLU A 92 -8.96 19.73 -13.31
N PHE A 93 -8.06 18.75 -13.40
CA PHE A 93 -6.94 18.73 -14.36
C PHE A 93 -7.28 18.02 -15.68
N ASN A 94 -8.52 17.55 -15.87
CA ASN A 94 -8.90 16.67 -16.97
C ASN A 94 -8.52 17.19 -18.38
N PHE A 95 -8.86 18.44 -18.70
CA PHE A 95 -8.57 19.09 -19.98
C PHE A 95 -7.24 19.84 -19.99
N TRP A 96 -6.47 19.78 -18.90
CA TRP A 96 -5.18 20.44 -18.83
C TRP A 96 -4.15 19.64 -19.60
N SER A 97 -3.22 20.34 -20.24
CA SER A 97 -2.08 19.69 -20.86
C SER A 97 -1.23 19.01 -19.80
N ILE A 98 -0.72 17.81 -20.08
CA ILE A 98 0.22 17.14 -19.17
C ILE A 98 1.48 17.97 -18.92
N ALA A 99 1.85 18.86 -19.84
CA ALA A 99 2.98 19.79 -19.70
C ALA A 99 2.65 21.03 -18.85
N SER A 100 1.38 21.38 -18.65
CA SER A 100 0.97 22.55 -17.85
C SER A 100 0.76 22.24 -16.37
N ILE A 101 0.54 20.97 -16.01
CA ILE A 101 0.38 20.56 -14.61
C ILE A 101 1.74 20.66 -13.89
N ARG A 102 1.78 21.48 -12.84
CA ARG A 102 2.98 21.75 -12.03
C ARG A 102 2.81 21.16 -10.63
N PRO A 103 3.91 20.93 -9.90
CA PRO A 103 3.85 20.49 -8.51
C PRO A 103 2.97 21.38 -7.61
N ALA A 104 2.98 22.70 -7.83
CA ALA A 104 2.15 23.64 -7.07
C ALA A 104 0.65 23.36 -7.17
N HIS A 105 0.16 22.98 -8.36
CA HIS A 105 -1.26 22.64 -8.55
C HIS A 105 -1.64 21.37 -7.79
N LEU A 106 -0.75 20.37 -7.78
CA LEU A 106 -0.98 19.14 -7.02
C LEU A 106 -0.90 19.36 -5.50
N ILE A 107 -0.08 20.30 -5.03
CA ILE A 107 -0.03 20.69 -3.61
C ILE A 107 -1.34 21.37 -3.22
N GLN A 108 -1.86 22.28 -4.06
CA GLN A 108 -3.14 22.93 -3.80
C GLN A 108 -4.30 21.93 -3.79
N TRP A 109 -4.37 21.07 -4.81
CA TRP A 109 -5.33 19.96 -4.86
C TRP A 109 -5.26 19.09 -3.61
N ARG A 110 -4.06 18.70 -3.17
CA ARG A 110 -3.85 17.90 -1.97
C ARG A 110 -4.35 18.62 -0.72
N ARG A 111 -4.02 19.91 -0.55
CA ARG A 111 -4.48 20.73 0.58
C ARG A 111 -5.99 20.75 0.71
N ILE A 112 -6.69 20.85 -0.43
CA ILE A 112 -8.16 20.82 -0.47
C ILE A 112 -8.69 19.42 -0.14
N VAL A 113 -8.17 18.37 -0.79
CA VAL A 113 -8.65 16.98 -0.62
C VAL A 113 -8.42 16.44 0.78
N LEU A 114 -7.32 16.84 1.42
CA LEU A 114 -6.98 16.45 2.79
C LEU A 114 -7.45 17.47 3.82
N ASP A 115 -8.05 18.58 3.41
CA ASP A 115 -8.43 19.65 4.34
C ASP A 115 -7.27 20.08 5.25
N GLU A 116 -6.05 20.20 4.67
CA GLU A 116 -4.80 20.42 5.42
C GLU A 116 -4.82 21.73 6.22
N ASP A 117 -5.61 22.71 5.78
CA ASP A 117 -5.70 24.03 6.40
C ASP A 117 -6.52 24.03 7.69
N ASN A 118 -7.37 23.01 7.89
CA ASN A 118 -8.17 22.81 9.10
C ASN A 118 -7.70 21.61 9.92
N ALA A 119 -6.55 21.02 9.60
CA ALA A 119 -5.99 19.90 10.34
C ALA A 119 -5.51 20.36 11.74
N ASP A 120 -5.84 19.57 12.76
CA ASP A 120 -5.34 19.79 14.11
C ASP A 120 -3.81 19.64 14.17
N CYS A 121 -3.19 20.24 15.19
CA CYS A 121 -1.74 20.21 15.35
C CYS A 121 -1.21 18.76 15.42
N GLY A 122 -0.43 18.37 14.41
CA GLY A 122 0.15 17.04 14.29
C GLY A 122 -0.66 16.06 13.45
N GLU A 123 -1.86 16.44 13.01
CA GLU A 123 -2.65 15.67 12.07
C GLU A 123 -2.30 16.02 10.61
N VAL A 124 -2.50 15.05 9.72
CA VAL A 124 -2.20 15.20 8.28
C VAL A 124 -3.44 15.59 7.47
N ALA A 125 -4.63 15.30 8.01
CA ALA A 125 -5.89 15.52 7.33
C ALA A 125 -6.87 16.20 8.29
N GLY A 126 -7.61 17.19 7.81
CA GLY A 126 -8.63 17.88 8.56
C GLY A 126 -9.93 17.08 8.69
N PRO A 127 -10.89 17.58 9.49
CA PRO A 127 -12.16 16.91 9.76
C PRO A 127 -13.03 16.77 8.51
N GLU A 128 -12.89 17.66 7.52
CA GLU A 128 -13.66 17.64 6.28
C GLU A 128 -12.91 16.98 5.10
N ALA A 129 -11.82 16.25 5.38
CA ALA A 129 -11.04 15.57 4.35
C ALA A 129 -11.90 14.58 3.53
N GLU A 130 -11.83 14.68 2.20
CA GLU A 130 -12.57 13.79 1.28
C GLU A 130 -12.09 12.33 1.43
N VAL A 131 -10.78 12.14 1.60
CA VAL A 131 -10.14 10.83 1.69
C VAL A 131 -8.91 10.87 2.61
N GLY A 132 -8.52 9.72 3.16
CA GLY A 132 -7.30 9.65 3.97
C GLY A 132 -5.99 9.84 3.17
N PRO A 133 -4.88 10.24 3.83
CA PRO A 133 -3.58 10.52 3.20
C PRO A 133 -3.04 9.38 2.32
N GLN A 134 -3.25 8.13 2.73
CA GLN A 134 -2.84 6.95 1.98
C GLN A 134 -3.54 6.86 0.61
N THR A 135 -4.82 7.25 0.53
CA THR A 135 -5.57 7.28 -0.73
C THR A 135 -5.00 8.33 -1.68
N VAL A 136 -4.63 9.50 -1.17
CA VAL A 136 -3.96 10.55 -1.94
C VAL A 136 -2.62 10.06 -2.49
N VAL A 137 -1.79 9.41 -1.67
CA VAL A 137 -0.55 8.78 -2.15
C VAL A 137 -0.82 7.77 -3.26
N HIS A 138 -1.87 6.95 -3.13
CA HIS A 138 -2.24 5.99 -4.18
C HIS A 138 -2.72 6.66 -5.47
N ARG A 139 -3.50 7.75 -5.39
CA ARG A 139 -3.91 8.56 -6.56
C ARG A 139 -2.67 9.14 -7.26
N LEU A 140 -1.78 9.78 -6.50
CA LEU A 140 -0.52 10.37 -7.00
C LEU A 140 0.42 9.33 -7.63
N ASN A 141 0.51 8.13 -7.05
CA ASN A 141 1.36 7.07 -7.60
C ASN A 141 0.85 6.54 -8.95
N VAL A 142 -0.46 6.54 -9.20
CA VAL A 142 -1.01 6.21 -10.52
C VAL A 142 -0.73 7.34 -11.51
N LEU A 143 -0.91 8.60 -11.10
CA LEU A 143 -0.57 9.75 -11.93
C LEU A 143 0.91 9.73 -12.34
N ALA A 144 1.82 9.46 -11.39
CA ALA A 144 3.24 9.34 -11.68
C ALA A 144 3.55 8.26 -12.71
N GLN A 145 2.87 7.10 -12.64
CA GLN A 145 3.00 6.04 -13.64
C GLN A 145 2.50 6.47 -15.02
N VAL A 146 1.38 7.21 -15.10
CA VAL A 146 0.87 7.75 -16.37
C VAL A 146 1.94 8.61 -17.03
N TYR A 147 2.53 9.56 -16.29
CA TYR A 147 3.60 10.42 -16.81
C TYR A 147 4.83 9.63 -17.26
N GLN A 148 5.31 8.71 -16.44
CA GLN A 148 6.50 7.91 -16.74
C GLN A 148 6.30 7.04 -17.99
N HIS A 149 5.19 6.31 -18.06
CA HIS A 149 4.91 5.42 -19.19
C HIS A 149 4.65 6.20 -20.46
N TRP A 150 3.90 7.30 -20.37
CA TRP A 150 3.60 8.14 -21.53
C TRP A 150 4.87 8.79 -22.08
N SER A 151 5.73 9.32 -21.21
CA SER A 151 7.03 9.92 -21.58
C SER A 151 7.93 8.91 -22.30
N LEU A 152 8.05 7.70 -21.76
CA LEU A 152 8.85 6.62 -22.36
C LEU A 152 8.29 6.13 -23.70
N ALA A 153 6.97 5.99 -23.81
CA ALA A 153 6.36 5.45 -25.02
C ALA A 153 6.33 6.42 -26.21
N HIS A 154 6.40 7.73 -25.95
CA HIS A 154 6.40 8.76 -26.99
C HIS A 154 7.77 9.39 -27.21
N ASP A 155 8.80 8.94 -26.47
CA ASP A 155 10.14 9.52 -26.51
C ASP A 155 10.12 11.05 -26.30
N GLN A 156 9.33 11.50 -25.32
CA GLN A 156 9.14 12.91 -24.97
C GLN A 156 9.56 13.14 -23.53
N VAL A 157 10.43 14.12 -23.29
CA VAL A 157 10.82 14.50 -21.93
C VAL A 157 9.71 15.34 -21.31
N VAL A 158 8.93 14.74 -20.40
CA VAL A 158 7.89 15.45 -19.64
C VAL A 158 8.23 15.35 -18.16
N SER A 159 8.43 16.50 -17.53
CA SER A 159 8.64 16.57 -16.08
C SER A 159 7.39 16.06 -15.35
N CYS A 160 7.55 14.97 -14.59
CA CYS A 160 6.46 14.48 -13.74
C CYS A 160 6.19 15.46 -12.59
N PRO A 161 4.96 15.96 -12.43
CA PRO A 161 4.63 16.91 -11.36
C PRO A 161 4.63 16.26 -9.96
N VAL A 162 4.59 14.93 -9.87
CA VAL A 162 4.51 14.17 -8.60
C VAL A 162 5.89 14.00 -7.95
N THR A 163 6.44 15.10 -7.43
CA THR A 163 7.72 15.13 -6.73
C THR A 163 7.61 14.73 -5.25
N LYS A 164 8.73 14.68 -4.51
CA LYS A 164 8.75 14.27 -3.10
C LYS A 164 7.87 15.17 -2.21
N GLY A 165 7.92 16.49 -2.41
CA GLY A 165 7.15 17.45 -1.61
C GLY A 165 5.64 17.49 -1.89
N VAL A 166 5.20 16.86 -2.99
CA VAL A 166 3.76 16.75 -3.31
C VAL A 166 3.10 15.65 -2.50
N ARG A 167 3.82 14.59 -2.14
CA ARG A 167 3.22 13.50 -1.35
C ARG A 167 3.01 13.97 0.09
N PRO A 168 1.82 13.75 0.67
CA PRO A 168 1.63 14.01 2.10
C PRO A 168 2.50 13.06 2.91
N SER A 169 2.84 13.46 4.13
CA SER A 169 3.32 12.53 5.15
C SER A 169 2.23 11.51 5.42
N LEU A 170 2.60 10.28 5.77
CA LEU A 170 1.62 9.29 6.19
C LEU A 170 1.59 9.26 7.72
N PRO A 171 0.40 9.15 8.34
CA PRO A 171 0.33 8.90 9.76
C PRO A 171 1.00 7.56 10.07
N ASP A 172 1.43 7.41 11.32
CA ASP A 172 2.02 6.16 11.76
C ASP A 172 1.06 4.98 11.56
N GLY A 173 1.66 3.83 11.29
CA GLY A 173 0.90 2.60 11.18
C GLY A 173 0.18 2.29 12.48
N ARG A 174 -1.05 1.78 12.37
CA ARG A 174 -1.83 1.31 13.52
C ARG A 174 -1.08 0.21 14.28
N ASN A 175 -0.88 0.42 15.59
CA ASN A 175 -0.17 -0.49 16.51
C ASN A 175 -1.10 -1.16 17.53
N ARG A 176 -2.40 -1.27 17.22
CA ARG A 176 -3.38 -1.88 18.11
C ARG A 176 -3.05 -3.35 18.34
N ARG A 177 -2.95 -3.73 19.62
CA ARG A 177 -2.73 -5.10 20.13
C ARG A 177 -3.85 -5.52 21.05
N LEU A 178 -4.10 -6.81 21.19
CA LEU A 178 -5.09 -7.30 22.15
C LEU A 178 -4.63 -6.97 23.57
N ASP A 179 -5.52 -6.39 24.37
CA ASP A 179 -5.21 -6.03 25.75
C ASP A 179 -5.04 -7.30 26.60
N PRO A 180 -3.85 -7.56 27.17
CA PRO A 180 -3.61 -8.71 28.03
C PRO A 180 -4.16 -8.54 29.44
N HIS A 181 -4.60 -7.33 29.82
CA HIS A 181 -5.15 -7.08 31.14
C HIS A 181 -6.55 -7.67 31.27
N SER A 182 -6.75 -8.41 32.36
CA SER A 182 -8.06 -8.94 32.73
C SER A 182 -9.03 -7.81 33.06
N ASP A 183 -10.28 -7.95 32.63
CA ASP A 183 -11.39 -7.12 33.06
C ASP A 183 -11.84 -7.45 34.50
N GLU A 184 -12.91 -6.82 34.95
CA GLU A 184 -13.53 -7.07 36.26
C GLU A 184 -13.98 -8.53 36.47
N HIS A 185 -14.13 -9.30 35.39
CA HIS A 185 -14.49 -10.72 35.38
C HIS A 185 -13.28 -11.66 35.22
N GLY A 186 -12.05 -11.12 35.24
CA GLY A 186 -10.83 -11.91 35.09
C GLY A 186 -10.50 -12.30 33.65
N GLN A 187 -11.22 -11.79 32.65
CA GLN A 187 -11.06 -12.16 31.24
C GLN A 187 -10.22 -11.14 30.49
N ASP A 188 -9.19 -11.60 29.79
CA ASP A 188 -8.44 -10.76 28.85
C ASP A 188 -9.28 -10.42 27.60
N GLU A 189 -8.80 -9.49 26.78
CA GLU A 189 -9.53 -9.06 25.59
C GLU A 189 -9.69 -10.19 24.56
N GLU A 190 -8.75 -11.13 24.48
CA GLU A 190 -8.85 -12.28 23.58
C GLU A 190 -9.99 -13.23 23.98
N ALA A 191 -10.11 -13.53 25.28
CA ALA A 191 -11.17 -14.36 25.83
C ALA A 191 -12.55 -13.73 25.57
N ARG A 192 -12.69 -12.42 25.82
CA ARG A 192 -13.90 -11.68 25.50
C ARG A 192 -14.21 -11.73 24.00
N LEU A 193 -13.20 -11.57 23.15
CA LEU A 193 -13.36 -11.62 21.69
C LEU A 193 -13.86 -12.98 21.22
N LEU A 194 -13.29 -14.07 21.75
CA LEU A 194 -13.72 -15.43 21.40
C LEU A 194 -15.13 -15.72 21.92
N ALA A 195 -15.49 -15.22 23.11
CA ALA A 195 -16.85 -15.33 23.64
C ALA A 195 -17.88 -14.58 22.77
N ALA A 196 -17.53 -13.37 22.29
CA ALA A 196 -18.37 -12.61 21.37
C ALA A 196 -18.52 -13.32 20.01
N ALA A 197 -17.42 -13.85 19.47
CA ALA A 197 -17.44 -14.63 18.23
C ALA A 197 -18.26 -15.92 18.35
N ALA A 198 -18.28 -16.56 19.52
CA ALA A 198 -19.09 -17.76 19.77
C ALA A 198 -20.60 -17.49 19.76
N LYS A 199 -21.02 -16.25 20.07
CA LYS A 199 -22.42 -15.81 19.96
C LYS A 199 -22.82 -15.45 18.52
N SER A 200 -21.87 -15.37 17.60
CA SER A 200 -22.14 -15.02 16.20
C SER A 200 -22.93 -16.11 15.49
N SER A 201 -23.74 -15.73 14.51
CA SER A 201 -24.44 -16.66 13.60
C SER A 201 -23.50 -17.49 12.70
N ARG A 202 -22.19 -17.28 12.82
CA ARG A 202 -21.14 -17.85 11.97
C ARG A 202 -20.22 -18.73 12.82
N PRO A 203 -20.50 -20.04 12.97
CA PRO A 203 -19.77 -20.92 13.89
C PRO A 203 -18.26 -21.02 13.62
N TRP A 204 -17.85 -20.81 12.38
CA TRP A 204 -16.44 -20.86 11.96
C TRP A 204 -15.60 -19.65 12.42
N LEU A 205 -16.24 -18.57 12.92
CA LEU A 205 -15.56 -17.31 13.23
C LEU A 205 -14.55 -17.46 14.38
N VAL A 206 -14.90 -18.23 15.42
CA VAL A 206 -14.00 -18.52 16.55
C VAL A 206 -12.70 -19.14 16.05
N ALA A 207 -12.81 -20.20 15.24
CA ALA A 207 -11.66 -20.85 14.64
C ALA A 207 -10.87 -19.90 13.72
N ALA A 208 -11.56 -19.05 12.94
CA ALA A 208 -10.90 -18.08 12.08
C ALA A 208 -10.04 -17.07 12.88
N ILE A 209 -10.55 -16.58 14.02
CA ILE A 209 -9.82 -15.64 14.90
C ILE A 209 -8.57 -16.32 15.47
N ILE A 210 -8.72 -17.54 16.02
CA ILE A 210 -7.61 -18.31 16.56
C ILE A 210 -6.55 -18.54 15.48
N ILE A 211 -6.96 -19.03 14.30
CA ILE A 211 -6.02 -19.27 13.20
C ILE A 211 -5.32 -17.96 12.78
N ALA A 212 -6.02 -16.82 12.76
CA ALA A 212 -5.40 -15.55 12.41
C ALA A 212 -4.31 -15.12 13.41
N ILE A 213 -4.57 -15.26 14.71
CA ILE A 213 -3.63 -14.92 15.80
C ILE A 213 -2.43 -15.89 15.81
N GLU A 214 -2.65 -17.18 15.55
CA GLU A 214 -1.59 -18.19 15.65
C GLU A 214 -0.70 -18.27 14.40
N THR A 215 -1.22 -17.91 13.22
CA THR A 215 -0.52 -18.17 11.94
C THR A 215 0.02 -16.91 11.28
N SER A 216 -0.43 -15.73 11.70
CA SER A 216 -0.15 -14.45 11.04
C SER A 216 -0.53 -14.44 9.55
N MET A 217 -1.49 -15.23 9.08
CA MET A 217 -1.90 -15.22 7.67
C MET A 217 -2.60 -13.90 7.29
N ARG A 218 -2.49 -13.47 6.03
CA ARG A 218 -3.28 -12.34 5.53
C ARG A 218 -4.74 -12.76 5.43
N GLN A 219 -5.66 -11.82 5.63
CA GLN A 219 -7.10 -12.06 5.51
C GLN A 219 -7.52 -12.74 4.19
N ALA A 220 -6.92 -12.33 3.06
CA ALA A 220 -7.19 -12.95 1.76
C ALA A 220 -6.54 -14.35 1.60
N GLU A 221 -5.41 -14.60 2.27
CA GLU A 221 -4.79 -15.93 2.31
C GLU A 221 -5.67 -16.91 3.09
N LEU A 222 -6.22 -16.45 4.22
CA LEU A 222 -7.13 -17.23 5.05
C LEU A 222 -8.43 -17.53 4.30
N ALA A 223 -9.06 -16.54 3.68
CA ALA A 223 -10.28 -16.73 2.88
C ALA A 223 -10.07 -17.66 1.67
N GLY A 224 -8.89 -17.63 1.05
CA GLY A 224 -8.55 -18.49 -0.09
C GLY A 224 -7.94 -19.85 0.30
N LEU A 225 -7.91 -20.20 1.59
CA LEU A 225 -7.31 -21.45 2.07
C LEU A 225 -8.23 -22.62 1.77
N THR A 226 -7.65 -23.71 1.26
CA THR A 226 -8.35 -24.95 0.93
C THR A 226 -7.78 -26.10 1.75
N TRP A 227 -8.60 -27.09 2.09
CA TRP A 227 -8.17 -28.24 2.91
C TRP A 227 -6.98 -29.01 2.35
N GLY A 228 -6.84 -29.12 1.02
CA GLY A 228 -5.69 -29.74 0.37
C GLY A 228 -4.36 -28.99 0.57
N ARG A 229 -4.38 -27.84 1.25
CA ARG A 229 -3.18 -27.07 1.64
C ARG A 229 -2.89 -27.12 3.14
N VAL A 230 -3.77 -27.74 3.93
CA VAL A 230 -3.67 -27.82 5.38
C VAL A 230 -3.20 -29.22 5.75
N ASN A 231 -1.98 -29.33 6.26
CA ASN A 231 -1.35 -30.61 6.60
C ASN A 231 -1.30 -30.75 8.12
N LEU A 232 -2.33 -31.36 8.70
CA LEU A 232 -2.48 -31.52 10.15
C LEU A 232 -1.78 -32.79 10.69
N SER A 233 -1.57 -33.81 9.85
CA SER A 233 -1.00 -35.10 10.25
C SER A 233 0.53 -35.19 10.12
N ALA A 234 1.18 -34.13 9.61
CA ALA A 234 2.63 -34.09 9.52
C ALA A 234 3.25 -34.02 10.92
N GLN A 235 4.50 -34.52 11.07
CA GLN A 235 5.26 -34.40 12.33
C GLN A 235 5.33 -32.94 12.83
N TYR A 236 5.42 -32.01 11.89
CA TYR A 236 5.30 -30.56 12.13
C TYR A 236 4.15 -30.03 11.27
N PRO A 237 2.95 -29.82 11.82
CA PRO A 237 1.80 -29.36 11.04
C PRO A 237 2.01 -28.01 10.38
N TYR A 238 1.52 -27.85 9.15
CA TYR A 238 1.73 -26.63 8.35
C TYR A 238 0.61 -26.38 7.34
N CYS A 239 0.54 -25.12 6.88
CA CYS A 239 -0.26 -24.71 5.73
C CYS A 239 0.63 -24.23 4.58
N ASP A 240 0.35 -24.69 3.36
CA ASP A 240 1.03 -24.19 2.16
C ASP A 240 0.23 -23.05 1.53
N LEU A 241 0.84 -21.87 1.41
CA LEU A 241 0.24 -20.72 0.77
C LEU A 241 0.85 -20.55 -0.63
N PRO A 242 0.11 -20.90 -1.70
CA PRO A 242 0.59 -20.66 -3.05
C PRO A 242 0.60 -19.16 -3.33
N MET A 243 1.54 -18.79 -4.20
CA MET A 243 1.85 -17.45 -4.67
C MET A 243 0.69 -16.45 -4.54
N THR A 244 0.85 -15.46 -3.66
CA THR A 244 -0.06 -14.32 -3.59
C THR A 244 0.46 -13.18 -4.47
N LYS A 245 -0.41 -12.20 -4.73
CA LYS A 245 -0.25 -11.06 -5.66
C LYS A 245 1.14 -10.37 -5.71
N ASN A 246 1.99 -10.50 -4.69
CA ASN A 246 3.37 -9.97 -4.64
C ASN A 246 4.35 -10.85 -3.81
N GLY A 247 4.02 -12.12 -3.53
CA GLY A 247 4.73 -12.93 -2.53
C GLY A 247 5.20 -14.27 -3.06
N LYS A 248 6.44 -14.63 -2.72
CA LYS A 248 6.98 -15.99 -2.92
C LYS A 248 6.08 -17.02 -2.21
N PRO A 249 5.93 -18.24 -2.75
CA PRO A 249 5.23 -19.31 -2.03
C PRO A 249 5.90 -19.49 -0.67
N ARG A 250 5.09 -19.73 0.36
CA ARG A 250 5.60 -19.96 1.71
C ARG A 250 4.78 -20.99 2.46
N ARG A 251 5.47 -21.65 3.38
CA ARG A 251 4.89 -22.60 4.33
C ARG A 251 4.73 -21.91 5.68
N VAL A 252 3.54 -22.01 6.25
CA VAL A 252 3.21 -21.43 7.55
C VAL A 252 3.11 -22.57 8.56
N PRO A 253 4.01 -22.67 9.55
CA PRO A 253 3.90 -23.67 10.61
C PRO A 253 2.67 -23.41 11.48
N LEU A 254 2.08 -24.47 12.03
CA LEU A 254 0.90 -24.38 12.89
C LEU A 254 1.26 -24.73 14.33
N SER A 255 0.82 -23.89 15.26
CA SER A 255 0.84 -24.22 16.69
C SER A 255 -0.22 -25.29 17.01
N THR A 256 -0.09 -25.94 18.17
CA THR A 256 -1.09 -26.89 18.69
C THR A 256 -2.49 -26.27 18.72
N ARG A 257 -2.58 -24.99 19.12
CA ARG A 257 -3.84 -24.25 19.19
C ARG A 257 -4.44 -24.00 17.80
N ALA A 258 -3.61 -23.66 16.81
CA ALA A 258 -4.07 -23.57 15.43
C ALA A 258 -4.56 -24.92 14.88
N VAL A 259 -3.86 -26.01 15.19
CA VAL A 259 -4.26 -27.37 14.78
C VAL A 259 -5.64 -27.71 15.32
N HIS A 260 -5.91 -27.47 16.60
CA HIS A 260 -7.22 -27.70 17.18
C HIS A 260 -8.32 -26.84 16.53
N ALA A 261 -8.03 -25.57 16.21
CA ALA A 261 -8.97 -24.70 15.50
C ALA A 261 -9.25 -25.18 14.06
N PHE A 262 -8.27 -25.75 13.37
CA PHE A 262 -8.52 -26.41 12.09
C PHE A 262 -9.34 -27.69 12.28
N GLN A 263 -9.03 -28.51 13.28
CA GLN A 263 -9.79 -29.74 13.54
C GLN A 263 -11.26 -29.47 13.84
N SER A 264 -11.58 -28.40 14.58
CA SER A 264 -12.98 -28.02 14.85
C SER A 264 -13.77 -27.58 13.61
N LEU A 265 -13.09 -27.29 12.50
CA LEU A 265 -13.72 -26.93 11.22
C LEU A 265 -13.88 -28.14 10.28
N LEU A 266 -13.34 -29.31 10.63
CA LEU A 266 -13.47 -30.50 9.79
C LEU A 266 -14.94 -30.94 9.73
N PRO A 267 -15.50 -31.12 8.52
CA PRO A 267 -16.84 -31.68 8.38
C PRO A 267 -16.89 -33.12 8.90
N GLU A 268 -17.91 -33.45 9.69
CA GLU A 268 -18.15 -34.82 10.14
C GLU A 268 -18.34 -35.77 8.94
N GLY A 269 -17.71 -36.95 8.99
CA GLY A 269 -17.91 -38.02 8.02
C GLY A 269 -17.17 -37.92 6.68
N VAL A 270 -16.34 -36.89 6.44
CA VAL A 270 -15.61 -36.72 5.16
C VAL A 270 -14.12 -37.07 5.33
N ALA A 271 -13.81 -38.36 5.40
CA ALA A 271 -12.43 -38.86 5.39
C ALA A 271 -11.80 -38.86 3.97
N GLY A 272 -12.60 -38.64 2.91
CA GLY A 272 -12.15 -38.70 1.52
C GLY A 272 -12.39 -37.39 0.77
N ALA A 273 -11.30 -36.76 0.30
CA ALA A 273 -11.30 -35.69 -0.70
C ALA A 273 -11.83 -34.30 -0.31
N LEU A 274 -11.49 -33.79 0.89
CA LEU A 274 -11.66 -32.36 1.18
C LEU A 274 -10.89 -31.46 0.18
N GLY A 275 -9.75 -31.91 -0.33
CA GLY A 275 -9.09 -31.41 -1.56
C GLY A 275 -9.19 -29.90 -1.80
N LYS A 276 -9.95 -29.50 -2.84
CA LYS A 276 -10.11 -28.09 -3.26
C LYS A 276 -11.19 -27.32 -2.48
N ARG A 277 -11.88 -27.94 -1.51
CA ARG A 277 -12.90 -27.29 -0.69
C ARG A 277 -12.27 -26.19 0.17
N ALA A 278 -12.90 -25.03 0.21
CA ALA A 278 -12.49 -23.92 1.06
C ALA A 278 -12.61 -24.31 2.54
N VAL A 279 -11.63 -23.88 3.35
CA VAL A 279 -11.66 -24.07 4.81
C VAL A 279 -12.77 -23.21 5.43
N PHE A 280 -12.90 -21.97 4.96
CA PHE A 280 -13.93 -21.04 5.41
C PHE A 280 -15.00 -20.87 4.34
N PRO A 281 -16.29 -20.78 4.71
CA PRO A 281 -17.39 -20.61 3.77
C PRO A 281 -17.52 -19.14 3.33
N VAL A 282 -16.45 -18.58 2.77
CA VAL A 282 -16.37 -17.19 2.31
C VAL A 282 -15.67 -17.12 0.96
N GLU A 283 -16.18 -16.29 0.05
CA GLU A 283 -15.57 -16.13 -1.28
C GLU A 283 -14.36 -15.17 -1.26
N THR A 284 -14.39 -14.18 -0.36
CA THR A 284 -13.37 -13.15 -0.29
C THR A 284 -13.01 -12.84 1.15
N GLY A 285 -11.82 -12.26 1.34
CA GLY A 285 -11.39 -11.75 2.65
C GLY A 285 -12.43 -10.83 3.28
N ARG A 286 -13.14 -10.00 2.49
CA ARG A 286 -14.17 -9.08 3.01
C ARG A 286 -15.27 -9.79 3.77
N GLY A 287 -15.62 -11.03 3.40
CA GLY A 287 -16.58 -11.85 4.14
C GLY A 287 -16.15 -12.12 5.58
N ILE A 288 -14.86 -12.38 5.80
CA ILE A 288 -14.28 -12.55 7.14
C ILE A 288 -14.33 -11.25 7.94
N ALA A 289 -13.92 -10.12 7.34
CA ALA A 289 -13.96 -8.84 8.05
C ALA A 289 -15.39 -8.40 8.39
N HIS A 290 -16.36 -8.70 7.53
CA HIS A 290 -17.77 -8.41 7.82
C HIS A 290 -18.28 -9.28 8.98
N ALA A 291 -18.02 -10.59 8.91
CA ALA A 291 -18.36 -11.52 9.99
C ALA A 291 -17.76 -11.10 11.34
N PHE A 292 -16.50 -10.65 11.33
CA PHE A 292 -15.82 -10.14 12.50
C PHE A 292 -16.45 -8.86 13.01
N ARG A 293 -16.72 -7.88 12.14
CA ARG A 293 -17.34 -6.61 12.53
C ARG A 293 -18.68 -6.82 13.21
N ASP A 294 -19.50 -7.74 12.68
CA ASP A 294 -20.80 -8.08 13.27
C ASP A 294 -20.65 -8.71 14.68
N ALA A 295 -19.53 -9.39 14.95
CA ALA A 295 -19.26 -9.99 16.25
C ALA A 295 -18.64 -9.01 17.26
N VAL A 296 -18.00 -7.93 16.80
CA VAL A 296 -17.31 -6.94 17.66
C VAL A 296 -18.03 -5.59 17.69
N SER A 297 -19.28 -5.51 17.23
CA SER A 297 -20.05 -4.26 17.16
C SER A 297 -20.49 -3.69 18.52
N ASP A 298 -20.10 -4.34 19.62
CA ASP A 298 -20.37 -3.94 21.00
C ASP A 298 -19.34 -2.89 21.48
N GLU A 299 -19.70 -2.10 22.50
CA GLU A 299 -18.81 -1.13 23.17
C GLU A 299 -17.54 -1.78 23.75
N ALA A 300 -17.54 -3.11 23.90
CA ALA A 300 -16.42 -3.90 24.37
C ALA A 300 -15.17 -3.85 23.45
N PHE A 301 -15.32 -3.50 22.17
CA PHE A 301 -14.24 -3.48 21.17
C PHE A 301 -14.28 -2.23 20.26
N PRO A 302 -14.21 -1.01 20.83
CA PRO A 302 -14.54 0.23 20.12
C PRO A 302 -13.58 0.52 18.95
N ASP A 303 -12.36 -0.01 19.03
CA ASP A 303 -11.34 0.16 18.00
C ASP A 303 -10.57 -1.14 17.79
N LEU A 304 -11.25 -2.24 17.45
CA LEU A 304 -10.60 -3.50 17.03
C LEU A 304 -10.99 -3.88 15.61
N ARG A 305 -9.99 -4.20 14.77
CA ARG A 305 -10.18 -4.61 13.37
C ARG A 305 -9.57 -5.97 13.13
N TRP A 306 -10.08 -6.71 12.14
CA TRP A 306 -9.53 -8.01 11.75
C TRP A 306 -8.01 -7.98 11.48
N HIS A 307 -7.50 -6.89 10.89
CA HIS A 307 -6.08 -6.76 10.58
C HIS A 307 -5.20 -6.64 11.84
N ASP A 308 -5.76 -6.19 12.96
CA ASP A 308 -5.04 -6.07 14.24
C ASP A 308 -4.68 -7.47 14.78
N LEU A 309 -5.47 -8.51 14.46
CA LEU A 309 -5.13 -9.90 14.80
C LEU A 309 -3.81 -10.35 14.15
N ARG A 310 -3.53 -9.87 12.93
CA ARG A 310 -2.25 -10.13 12.28
C ARG A 310 -1.12 -9.37 12.99
N HIS A 311 -1.38 -8.14 13.44
CA HIS A 311 -0.38 -7.37 14.20
C HIS A 311 -0.05 -8.07 15.52
N GLU A 312 -1.07 -8.57 16.21
CA GLU A 312 -0.93 -9.37 17.42
C GLU A 312 -0.15 -10.66 17.16
N ALA A 313 -0.48 -11.40 16.10
CA ALA A 313 0.24 -12.61 15.71
C ALA A 313 1.74 -12.39 15.53
N VAL A 314 2.12 -11.32 14.81
CA VAL A 314 3.54 -10.99 14.59
C VAL A 314 4.22 -10.61 15.90
N SER A 315 3.54 -9.84 16.76
CA SER A 315 4.06 -9.45 18.08
C SER A 315 4.32 -10.67 18.96
N ARG A 316 3.40 -11.64 18.99
CA ARG A 316 3.56 -12.92 19.70
C ARG A 316 4.73 -13.74 19.18
N LEU A 317 5.02 -13.73 17.89
CA LEU A 317 6.22 -14.39 17.36
C LEU A 317 7.50 -13.77 17.94
N PHE A 318 7.55 -12.46 18.13
CA PHE A 318 8.69 -11.78 18.77
C PHE A 318 8.78 -12.07 20.27
N GLU A 319 7.65 -12.13 20.97
CA GLU A 319 7.60 -12.29 22.42
C GLU A 319 7.78 -13.74 22.87
N LEU A 320 7.03 -14.67 22.25
CA LEU A 320 6.89 -16.05 22.70
C LEU A 320 7.90 -17.01 22.06
N THR A 321 8.70 -16.55 21.10
CA THR A 321 9.64 -17.41 20.38
C THR A 321 11.06 -16.84 20.30
N ASP A 322 12.01 -17.73 20.07
CA ASP A 322 13.42 -17.42 19.80
C ASP A 322 13.75 -17.32 18.30
N LEU A 323 12.73 -17.18 17.45
CA LEU A 323 12.90 -17.06 16.01
C LEU A 323 13.65 -15.78 15.64
N ARG A 324 14.59 -15.90 14.71
CA ARG A 324 15.28 -14.76 14.11
C ARG A 324 14.32 -13.98 13.22
N ASP A 325 14.62 -12.70 13.01
CA ASP A 325 13.80 -11.83 12.17
C ASP A 325 13.58 -12.41 10.77
N THR A 326 14.59 -13.07 10.19
CA THR A 326 14.51 -13.75 8.89
C THR A 326 13.53 -14.93 8.89
N GLU A 327 13.41 -15.65 10.01
CA GLU A 327 12.46 -16.75 10.19
C GLU A 327 11.04 -16.22 10.37
N ILE A 328 10.88 -15.15 11.17
CA ILE A 328 9.61 -14.45 11.32
C ILE A 328 9.15 -13.88 9.97
N MET A 329 10.06 -13.28 9.19
CA MET A 329 9.76 -12.83 7.82
C MET A 329 9.29 -13.97 6.92
N ALA A 330 9.92 -15.14 7.01
CA ALA A 330 9.55 -16.32 6.22
C ALA A 330 8.14 -16.83 6.58
N ILE A 331 7.76 -16.84 7.86
CA ILE A 331 6.43 -17.24 8.33
C ILE A 331 5.37 -16.20 7.92
N THR A 332 5.63 -14.95 8.27
CA THR A 332 4.68 -13.84 8.09
C THR A 332 4.57 -13.39 6.63
N GLY A 333 5.56 -13.70 5.79
CA GLY A 333 5.62 -13.32 4.39
C GLY A 333 5.96 -11.84 4.17
N HIS A 334 6.81 -11.26 5.02
CA HIS A 334 7.40 -9.95 4.82
C HIS A 334 8.63 -10.05 3.89
N LEU A 335 8.66 -9.24 2.83
CA LEU A 335 9.74 -9.22 1.83
C LEU A 335 11.01 -8.50 2.27
N ARG A 336 10.89 -7.53 3.18
CA ARG A 336 12.01 -6.70 3.62
C ARG A 336 12.00 -6.52 5.13
N PRO A 337 13.16 -6.46 5.80
CA PRO A 337 13.24 -6.31 7.25
C PRO A 337 12.60 -5.02 7.77
N GLU A 338 12.60 -3.94 6.99
CA GLU A 338 12.04 -2.65 7.44
C GLU A 338 10.54 -2.75 7.72
N MET A 339 9.83 -3.72 7.13
CA MET A 339 8.42 -3.96 7.42
C MET A 339 8.17 -4.53 8.82
N LEU A 340 9.19 -5.15 9.42
CA LEU A 340 9.20 -5.63 10.81
C LEU A 340 9.74 -4.59 11.79
N ALA A 341 10.28 -3.45 11.33
CA ALA A 341 10.90 -2.44 12.19
C ALA A 341 9.99 -2.03 13.36
N ARG A 342 8.67 -1.95 13.13
CA ARG A 342 7.69 -1.62 14.17
C ARG A 342 7.66 -2.59 15.35
N TYR A 343 8.12 -3.84 15.20
CA TYR A 343 8.12 -4.86 16.25
C TYR A 343 9.47 -4.99 16.97
N THR A 344 10.51 -4.29 16.50
CA THR A 344 11.88 -4.41 17.04
C THR A 344 11.97 -4.02 18.51
N HIS A 345 11.13 -3.08 18.98
CA HIS A 345 11.07 -2.67 20.38
C HIS A 345 10.75 -3.85 21.32
N LEU A 346 9.96 -4.84 20.89
CA LEU A 346 9.63 -6.02 21.69
C LEU A 346 10.86 -6.90 22.01
N ARG A 347 11.93 -6.79 21.23
CA ARG A 347 13.20 -7.47 21.54
C ARG A 347 14.01 -6.72 22.59
N ALA A 348 13.87 -5.40 22.70
CA ALA A 348 14.72 -4.59 23.60
C ALA A 348 14.58 -5.03 25.06
N ASP A 349 13.35 -5.29 25.52
CA ASP A 349 13.07 -5.75 26.89
C ASP A 349 13.70 -7.13 27.16
N ARG A 350 13.64 -8.04 26.17
CA ARG A 350 14.25 -9.37 26.28
C ARG A 350 15.77 -9.32 26.14
N LEU A 351 16.31 -8.42 25.33
CA LEU A 351 17.74 -8.17 25.23
C LEU A 351 18.30 -7.70 26.56
N GLY A 352 17.55 -6.91 27.32
CA GLY A 352 17.87 -6.55 28.70
C GLY A 352 18.25 -7.77 29.54
N SER A 353 17.42 -8.81 29.56
CA SER A 353 17.68 -10.06 30.29
C SER A 353 18.90 -10.88 29.77
N ARG A 354 19.33 -10.64 28.53
CA ARG A 354 20.47 -11.30 27.88
C ARG A 354 21.78 -10.54 28.00
N LEU A 355 21.75 -9.29 28.45
CA LEU A 355 22.95 -8.52 28.76
C LEU A 355 23.56 -9.00 30.08
N PRO A 356 24.89 -8.88 30.26
CA PRO A 356 25.53 -9.17 31.55
C PRO A 356 24.86 -8.38 32.69
N GLY A 357 24.31 -9.06 33.69
CA GLY A 357 23.58 -8.45 34.82
C GLY A 357 22.08 -8.20 34.62
N GLY A 358 21.52 -8.60 33.48
CA GLY A 358 20.13 -8.34 33.08
C GLY A 358 19.02 -9.02 33.88
N ALA A 359 19.34 -10.03 34.67
CA ALA A 359 18.40 -10.64 35.60
C ALA A 359 18.52 -9.97 36.98
N MET A 360 18.02 -8.74 37.10
CA MET A 360 17.77 -8.18 38.43
C MET A 360 16.58 -8.93 39.04
N ASN A 361 16.87 -9.87 39.94
CA ASN A 361 15.86 -10.59 40.72
C ASN A 361 14.91 -9.57 41.39
N PRO A 362 13.57 -9.66 41.23
CA PRO A 362 12.64 -8.72 41.84
C PRO A 362 12.57 -8.76 43.39
N MET A 363 13.41 -9.54 44.08
CA MET A 363 13.29 -9.75 45.54
C MET A 363 14.64 -9.97 46.25
N SER A 364 15.63 -9.09 46.09
CA SER A 364 16.84 -9.18 46.94
C SER A 364 17.57 -7.88 47.26
N GLN A 365 16.83 -6.77 47.39
CA GLN A 365 17.31 -5.55 48.06
C GLN A 365 16.06 -4.98 48.73
N PHE A 366 15.65 -5.42 49.93
CA PHE A 366 16.04 -4.85 51.22
C PHE A 366 15.86 -5.89 52.33
N ALA A 367 16.85 -6.76 52.54
CA ALA A 367 16.96 -7.54 53.77
C ALA A 367 18.45 -7.77 54.05
N GLY A 368 19.01 -6.97 54.95
CA GLY A 368 20.41 -7.11 55.35
C GLY A 368 21.03 -5.79 55.77
N ALA A 369 20.74 -5.41 57.01
CA ALA A 369 21.34 -4.31 57.77
C ALA A 369 22.87 -4.51 57.94
N PRO A 370 23.59 -3.54 58.55
CA PRO A 370 23.51 -3.39 60.01
C PRO A 370 22.79 -2.12 60.50
#